data_AF-A0A2T4ATR0-F1
#
_entry.id   AF-A0A2T4ATR0-F1
#
_cell.length_a   1.000
_cell.length_b   1.000
_cell.length_c   1.000
_cell.angle_alpha   90.00
_cell.angle_beta   90.00
_cell.angle_gamma   90.00
#
_symmetry.space_group_name_H-M   'P 1'
#
loop_
_entity.id
_entity.type
_entity.pdbx_description
1 polymer ?
#
loop_
_entity_poly.entity_id
_entity_poly.type
_entity_poly.pdbx_seq_one_letter_code
_entity_poly.pdbx_strand_id
1 'polypeptide(L)'
;MRTRTPRIPLPVTSPRNIESTVARSSGPQPKPANSFLRNIGPNQGTQQPLAVMSQSLRPYLQCVRSSLTAALTLSNFASQTTERHNVPEIEAQTSPEVVLTPLVIARNENERVLIEPSINSVRISIKIKQADEIESILVHKFARFLTQRAEAFFILRRKPIPGYDISFLITNFHTEEMLKHKLVDFIIEFQEEVDKEISEMKLFLNARARFVAESFLTPFD
;
A
#
# COMPACT_ATOMS: atom_id res chain seq x y z
N MET A 1 67.46 -40.06 12.36
CA MET A 1 67.75 -38.93 11.45
C MET A 1 66.58 -37.95 11.52
N ARG A 2 66.87 -36.68 11.83
CA ARG A 2 65.91 -35.58 11.99
C ARG A 2 65.60 -34.99 10.63
N THR A 3 64.34 -34.68 10.35
CA THR A 3 63.96 -33.55 9.47
C THR A 3 62.80 -32.81 10.10
N ARG A 4 63.13 -31.67 10.73
CA ARG A 4 62.18 -30.70 11.29
C ARG A 4 61.71 -29.79 10.16
N THR A 5 60.40 -29.72 9.92
CA THR A 5 59.78 -28.69 9.09
C THR A 5 59.79 -27.34 9.82
N PRO A 6 60.23 -26.24 9.20
CA PRO A 6 60.33 -24.94 9.87
C PRO A 6 58.96 -24.25 10.01
N ARG A 7 58.66 -23.77 11.23
CA ARG A 7 57.54 -22.85 11.53
C ARG A 7 57.90 -21.45 11.01
N ILE A 8 57.01 -20.87 10.21
CA ILE A 8 57.04 -19.47 9.79
C ILE A 8 56.44 -18.61 10.92
N PRO A 9 57.09 -17.53 11.40
CA PRO A 9 56.52 -16.66 12.43
C PRO A 9 55.54 -15.64 11.82
N LEU A 10 54.38 -15.46 12.45
CA LEU A 10 53.48 -14.35 12.16
C LEU A 10 54.01 -13.07 12.84
N PRO A 11 53.97 -11.90 12.18
CA PRO A 11 54.44 -10.65 12.78
C PRO A 11 53.45 -10.16 13.85
N VAL A 12 54.00 -9.86 15.03
CA VAL A 12 53.33 -9.17 16.14
C VAL A 12 53.39 -7.67 15.85
N THR A 13 52.23 -7.02 15.71
CA THR A 13 52.14 -5.56 15.65
C THR A 13 51.40 -5.02 16.87
N SER A 14 52.10 -4.17 17.63
CA SER A 14 51.59 -3.41 18.77
C SER A 14 50.60 -2.33 18.30
N PRO A 15 49.60 -1.94 19.10
CA PRO A 15 48.54 -1.03 18.68
C PRO A 15 49.04 0.41 18.59
N ARG A 16 48.89 1.04 17.42
CA ARG A 16 48.96 2.51 17.29
C ARG A 16 47.56 3.09 17.45
N ASN A 17 47.45 4.02 18.40
CA ASN A 17 46.32 4.93 18.56
C ASN A 17 45.97 5.59 17.23
N ILE A 18 44.72 5.44 16.80
CA ILE A 18 44.10 6.30 15.79
C ILE A 18 42.95 7.01 16.50
N GLU A 19 43.15 8.32 16.64
CA GLU A 19 42.16 9.26 17.14
C GLU A 19 40.90 9.23 16.29
N SER A 20 39.79 9.45 17.00
CA SER A 20 38.43 9.62 16.52
C SER A 20 38.32 10.60 15.35
N THR A 21 37.92 10.09 14.18
CA THR A 21 37.23 10.90 13.18
C THR A 21 35.82 10.35 13.03
N VAL A 22 34.85 11.04 13.64
CA VAL A 22 33.42 10.76 13.52
C VAL A 22 32.99 11.11 12.09
N ALA A 23 33.07 10.15 11.19
CA ALA A 23 32.40 10.24 9.89
C ALA A 23 30.91 9.94 10.11
N ARG A 24 30.08 10.99 10.01
CA ARG A 24 28.61 10.85 9.95
C ARG A 24 28.26 10.02 8.72
N SER A 25 27.92 8.76 8.91
CA SER A 25 27.27 7.93 7.91
C SER A 25 25.80 8.36 7.77
N SER A 26 25.54 9.28 6.85
CA SER A 26 24.18 9.47 6.33
C SER A 26 23.83 8.23 5.50
N GLY A 27 23.19 7.24 6.14
CA GLY A 27 22.50 6.18 5.42
C GLY A 27 21.40 6.78 4.53
N PRO A 28 21.04 6.14 3.41
CA PRO A 28 20.03 6.67 2.51
C PRO A 28 18.67 6.71 3.22
N GLN A 29 18.12 7.91 3.41
CA GLN A 29 16.73 8.08 3.82
C GLN A 29 15.80 7.41 2.79
N PRO A 30 14.69 6.78 3.23
CA PRO A 30 13.69 6.27 2.31
C PRO A 30 13.10 7.44 1.53
N LYS A 31 13.25 7.41 0.21
CA LYS A 31 12.62 8.41 -0.67
C LYS A 31 11.10 8.26 -0.55
N PRO A 32 10.34 9.35 -0.41
CA PRO A 32 8.89 9.25 -0.42
C PRO A 32 8.43 8.64 -1.75
N ALA A 33 7.41 7.79 -1.70
CA ALA A 33 6.75 7.15 -2.84
C ALA A 33 6.01 8.14 -3.77
N ASN A 34 6.48 9.39 -3.85
CA ASN A 34 5.98 10.45 -4.73
C ASN A 34 6.50 10.32 -6.18
N SER A 35 7.09 9.19 -6.55
CA SER A 35 7.59 8.95 -7.92
C SER A 35 6.57 8.28 -8.84
N PHE A 36 5.45 7.74 -8.31
CA PHE A 36 4.45 7.08 -9.16
C PHE A 36 3.57 8.08 -9.95
N LEU A 37 3.45 9.34 -9.48
CA LEU A 37 2.53 10.35 -10.03
C LEU A 37 3.20 11.48 -10.84
N ARG A 38 4.51 11.40 -11.16
CA ARG A 38 5.25 12.56 -11.70
C ARG A 38 5.45 12.64 -13.22
N ASN A 39 4.91 11.71 -14.01
CA ASN A 39 5.12 11.68 -15.47
C ASN A 39 3.86 11.95 -16.30
N ILE A 40 3.21 13.09 -16.08
CA ILE A 40 2.25 13.66 -17.05
C ILE A 40 2.67 15.12 -17.30
N GLY A 41 3.13 15.39 -18.52
CA GLY A 41 3.68 16.68 -18.94
C GLY A 41 2.63 17.80 -19.03
N PRO A 42 3.05 19.06 -19.27
CA PRO A 42 2.14 20.18 -19.33
C PRO A 42 1.50 20.27 -20.72
N ASN A 43 0.18 20.32 -20.77
CA ASN A 43 -0.48 21.01 -21.87
C ASN A 43 -1.62 21.87 -21.32
N GLN A 44 -1.41 23.17 -21.39
CA GLN A 44 -2.41 24.18 -21.05
C GLN A 44 -3.43 24.24 -22.19
N GLY A 45 -4.71 24.12 -21.86
CA GLY A 45 -5.79 24.30 -22.83
C GLY A 45 -7.15 23.87 -22.29
N THR A 46 -7.94 24.86 -21.87
CA THR A 46 -9.40 24.80 -21.66
C THR A 46 -9.88 23.99 -20.45
N GLN A 47 -10.07 24.67 -19.32
CA GLN A 47 -10.81 24.13 -18.18
C GLN A 47 -12.30 24.00 -18.54
N GLN A 48 -12.78 22.77 -18.67
CA GLN A 48 -14.19 22.44 -18.42
C GLN A 48 -14.26 21.70 -17.08
N PRO A 49 -15.21 22.01 -16.18
CA PRO A 49 -15.39 21.26 -14.95
C PRO A 49 -16.11 19.93 -15.25
N LEU A 50 -15.35 18.90 -15.61
CA LEU A 50 -15.81 17.51 -15.66
C LEU A 50 -15.74 16.90 -14.26
N ALA A 51 -16.69 17.22 -13.39
CA ALA A 51 -16.90 16.47 -12.15
C ALA A 51 -18.33 16.60 -11.64
N VAL A 52 -19.29 15.96 -12.31
CA VAL A 52 -20.53 15.55 -11.65
C VAL A 52 -20.17 14.37 -10.75
N MET A 53 -19.67 14.65 -9.54
CA MET A 53 -19.51 13.60 -8.54
C MET A 53 -20.88 12.97 -8.27
N SER A 54 -20.96 11.64 -8.33
CA SER A 54 -22.15 10.90 -7.92
C SER A 54 -22.62 11.38 -6.55
N GLN A 55 -23.92 11.70 -6.40
CA GLN A 55 -24.50 12.26 -5.17
C GLN A 55 -24.17 11.44 -3.91
N SER A 56 -23.96 10.13 -4.05
CA SER A 56 -23.63 9.23 -2.95
C SER A 56 -22.12 8.99 -2.71
N LEU A 57 -21.22 9.35 -3.63
CA LEU A 57 -19.79 9.04 -3.50
C LEU A 57 -19.13 9.92 -2.44
N ARG A 58 -19.40 11.23 -2.49
CA ARG A 58 -18.84 12.19 -1.54
C ARG A 58 -19.23 11.89 -0.08
N PRO A 59 -20.51 11.62 0.25
CA PRO A 59 -20.89 11.19 1.60
C PRO A 59 -20.21 9.90 2.05
N TYR A 60 -20.07 8.92 1.14
CA TYR A 60 -19.40 7.66 1.42
C TYR A 60 -17.93 7.86 1.78
N LEU A 61 -17.16 8.56 0.93
CA LEU A 61 -15.74 8.85 1.19
C LEU A 61 -15.54 9.70 2.46
N GLN A 62 -16.46 10.63 2.74
CA GLN A 62 -16.43 11.41 3.97
C GLN A 62 -16.66 10.53 5.21
N CYS A 63 -17.58 9.57 5.15
CA CYS A 63 -17.80 8.61 6.22
C CYS A 63 -16.58 7.71 6.44
N VAL A 64 -15.97 7.20 5.36
CA VAL A 64 -14.72 6.43 5.42
C VAL A 64 -13.61 7.25 6.05
N ARG A 65 -13.42 8.49 5.62
CA ARG A 65 -12.42 9.42 6.16
C ARG A 65 -12.58 9.67 7.66
N SER A 66 -13.80 9.98 8.10
CA SER A 66 -14.09 10.20 9.53
C SER A 66 -13.82 8.93 10.35
N SER A 67 -14.23 7.77 9.84
CA SER A 67 -14.03 6.48 10.51
C SER A 67 -12.56 6.09 10.59
N LEU A 68 -11.78 6.30 9.51
CA LEU A 68 -10.33 6.07 9.51
C LEU A 68 -9.60 7.02 10.45
N THR A 69 -10.03 8.28 10.54
CA THR A 69 -9.44 9.26 11.45
C THR A 69 -9.63 8.84 12.92
N ALA A 70 -10.79 8.26 13.24
CA ALA A 70 -11.07 7.70 14.56
C ALA A 70 -10.34 6.37 14.81
N ALA A 71 -10.24 5.50 13.81
CA ALA A 71 -9.59 4.20 13.92
C ALA A 71 -8.06 4.30 14.05
N LEU A 72 -7.42 5.29 13.41
CA LEU A 72 -5.96 5.50 13.42
C LEU A 72 -5.45 6.22 14.68
N THR A 73 -6.00 5.87 15.84
CA THR A 73 -5.51 6.27 17.17
C THR A 73 -4.67 5.15 17.77
N LEU A 74 -3.61 4.77 17.05
CA LEU A 74 -2.75 3.65 17.39
C LEU A 74 -1.74 4.04 18.48
N SER A 75 -1.41 3.08 19.34
CA SER A 75 -0.33 3.18 20.31
C SER A 75 0.61 1.99 20.19
N ASN A 76 1.87 2.19 20.59
CA ASN A 76 2.81 1.09 20.66
C ASN A 76 2.39 0.11 21.78
N PHE A 77 2.20 -1.15 21.42
CA PHE A 77 1.73 -2.21 22.31
C PHE A 77 2.56 -3.47 22.08
N ALA A 78 3.17 -3.99 23.15
CA ALA A 78 3.94 -5.23 23.11
C ALA A 78 3.03 -6.46 23.14
N SER A 79 3.44 -7.54 22.47
CA SER A 79 2.66 -8.78 22.44
C SER A 79 2.53 -9.36 23.85
N GLN A 80 1.30 -9.74 24.22
CA GLN A 80 1.02 -10.37 25.51
C GLN A 80 1.39 -11.86 25.56
N THR A 81 1.42 -12.52 24.40
CA THR A 81 1.68 -13.97 24.29
C THR A 81 3.16 -14.30 24.11
N THR A 82 3.94 -13.37 23.55
CA THR A 82 5.34 -13.62 23.20
C THR A 82 6.22 -12.50 23.72
N GLU A 83 7.13 -12.86 24.64
CA GLU A 83 8.03 -11.90 25.28
C GLU A 83 8.90 -11.20 24.22
N ARG A 84 9.07 -9.88 24.34
CA ARG A 84 9.93 -9.05 23.47
C ARG A 84 9.54 -9.00 21.99
N HIS A 85 8.33 -9.44 21.64
CA HIS A 85 7.78 -9.28 20.31
C HIS A 85 6.77 -8.13 20.27
N ASN A 86 6.76 -7.40 19.16
CA ASN A 86 5.67 -6.49 18.80
C ASN A 86 5.10 -7.00 17.48
N VAL A 87 3.86 -7.47 17.54
CA VAL A 87 3.13 -7.99 16.39
C VAL A 87 1.87 -7.15 16.20
N PRO A 88 1.42 -6.94 14.95
CA PRO A 88 0.14 -6.29 14.71
C PRO A 88 -0.98 -7.16 15.28
N GLU A 89 -1.61 -6.70 16.37
CA GLU A 89 -2.61 -7.49 17.11
C GLU A 89 -3.82 -7.85 16.24
N ILE A 90 -4.14 -7.03 15.22
CA ILE A 90 -5.23 -7.35 14.28
C ILE A 90 -4.95 -8.55 13.37
N GLU A 91 -3.68 -8.89 13.13
CA GLU A 91 -3.29 -10.10 12.39
C GLU A 91 -3.11 -11.30 13.33
N ALA A 92 -2.59 -11.07 14.54
CA ALA A 92 -2.34 -12.13 15.52
C ALA A 92 -3.65 -12.68 16.11
N GLN A 93 -4.62 -11.81 16.42
CA GLN A 93 -5.90 -12.14 17.05
C GLN A 93 -5.78 -13.02 18.31
N THR A 94 -4.64 -12.95 19.01
CA THR A 94 -4.38 -13.72 20.23
C THR A 94 -5.00 -13.07 21.47
N SER A 95 -5.09 -11.74 21.47
CA SER A 95 -5.56 -10.93 22.61
C SER A 95 -6.88 -10.25 22.20
N PRO A 96 -8.06 -10.86 22.43
CA PRO A 96 -9.33 -10.31 21.94
C PRO A 96 -9.68 -8.96 22.56
N GLU A 97 -9.19 -8.65 23.77
CA GLU A 97 -9.45 -7.39 24.48
C GLU A 97 -8.79 -6.16 23.85
N VAL A 98 -7.79 -6.36 22.98
CA VAL A 98 -7.12 -5.25 22.27
C VAL A 98 -7.60 -5.11 20.82
N VAL A 99 -8.48 -6.00 20.38
CA VAL A 99 -9.15 -5.95 19.07
C VAL A 99 -10.49 -5.24 19.25
N LEU A 100 -10.72 -4.19 18.46
CA LEU A 100 -11.93 -3.40 18.52
C LEU A 100 -13.00 -3.96 17.56
N THR A 101 -14.22 -3.46 17.70
CA THR A 101 -15.34 -3.89 16.85
C THR A 101 -15.08 -3.51 15.38
N PRO A 102 -15.16 -4.48 14.44
CA PRO A 102 -15.06 -4.19 13.02
C PRO A 102 -16.19 -3.27 12.53
N LEU A 103 -15.87 -2.36 11.63
CA LEU A 103 -16.80 -1.42 11.03
C LEU A 103 -16.87 -1.68 9.52
N VAL A 104 -18.09 -1.80 8.98
CA VAL A 104 -18.31 -1.91 7.54
C VAL A 104 -19.05 -0.67 7.06
N ILE A 105 -18.46 0.02 6.10
CA ILE A 105 -19.06 1.19 5.45
C ILE A 105 -19.33 0.78 4.01
N ALA A 106 -20.59 0.76 3.60
CA ALA A 106 -20.99 0.36 2.26
C ALA A 106 -21.69 1.52 1.55
N ARG A 107 -21.31 1.77 0.30
CA ARG A 107 -22.07 2.65 -0.60
C ARG A 107 -23.18 1.89 -1.31
N ASN A 108 -22.88 0.64 -1.68
CA ASN A 108 -23.79 -0.32 -2.28
C ASN A 108 -23.30 -1.75 -1.94
N GLU A 109 -24.00 -2.79 -2.39
CA GLU A 109 -23.64 -4.19 -2.12
C GLU A 109 -22.25 -4.60 -2.68
N ASN A 110 -21.81 -3.90 -3.72
CA ASN A 110 -20.59 -4.18 -4.48
C ASN A 110 -19.42 -3.26 -4.13
N GLU A 111 -19.64 -2.22 -3.34
CA GLU A 111 -18.64 -1.20 -2.99
C GLU A 111 -18.72 -0.92 -1.49
N ARG A 112 -17.72 -1.43 -0.77
CA ARG A 112 -17.67 -1.34 0.69
C ARG A 112 -16.24 -1.38 1.20
N VAL A 113 -16.04 -0.80 2.37
CA VAL A 113 -14.80 -0.84 3.15
C VAL A 113 -15.07 -1.52 4.47
N LEU A 114 -14.23 -2.47 4.81
CA LEU A 114 -14.13 -3.06 6.13
C LEU A 114 -12.93 -2.44 6.85
N ILE A 115 -13.17 -1.91 8.04
CA ILE A 115 -12.15 -1.35 8.93
C ILE A 115 -12.14 -2.23 10.17
N GLU A 116 -11.02 -2.86 10.45
CA GLU A 116 -10.81 -3.71 11.62
C GLU A 116 -9.71 -3.05 12.47
N PRO A 117 -10.08 -2.29 13.50
CA PRO A 117 -9.10 -1.61 14.34
C PRO A 117 -8.65 -2.49 15.52
N SER A 118 -7.43 -2.28 15.97
CA SER A 118 -6.87 -2.78 17.23
C SER A 118 -6.03 -1.69 17.90
N ILE A 119 -5.45 -1.98 19.07
CA ILE A 119 -4.64 -1.02 19.83
C ILE A 119 -3.40 -0.51 19.07
N ASN A 120 -2.69 -1.38 18.33
CA ASN A 120 -1.42 -1.05 17.67
C ASN A 120 -1.45 -1.16 16.15
N SER A 121 -2.57 -1.61 15.58
CA SER A 121 -2.70 -1.80 14.14
C SER A 121 -4.16 -1.68 13.66
N VAL A 122 -4.35 -1.20 12.44
CA VAL A 122 -5.65 -1.19 11.75
C VAL A 122 -5.50 -1.94 10.44
N ARG A 123 -6.42 -2.86 10.17
CA ARG A 123 -6.59 -3.49 8.87
C ARG A 123 -7.74 -2.82 8.12
N ILE A 124 -7.49 -2.43 6.88
CA ILE A 124 -8.48 -1.75 6.02
C ILE A 124 -8.62 -2.58 4.76
N SER A 125 -9.79 -3.13 4.51
CA SER A 125 -10.07 -3.96 3.33
C SER A 125 -11.11 -3.28 2.45
N ILE A 126 -10.77 -3.11 1.17
CA ILE A 126 -11.59 -2.38 0.20
C ILE A 126 -12.13 -3.37 -0.83
N LYS A 127 -13.44 -3.32 -1.05
CA LYS A 127 -14.10 -3.96 -2.18
C LYS A 127 -14.39 -2.88 -3.23
N ILE A 128 -13.79 -3.06 -4.40
CA ILE A 128 -13.88 -2.13 -5.53
C ILE A 128 -15.13 -2.49 -6.33
N LYS A 129 -15.81 -1.48 -6.88
CA LYS A 129 -16.99 -1.67 -7.72
C LYS A 129 -16.61 -2.46 -8.98
N GLN A 130 -17.41 -3.47 -9.31
CA GLN A 130 -17.27 -4.29 -10.51
C GLN A 130 -18.62 -4.33 -11.21
N ALA A 131 -18.77 -3.64 -12.34
CA ALA A 131 -20.02 -3.61 -13.10
C ALA A 131 -20.17 -4.83 -14.03
N ASP A 132 -19.06 -5.24 -14.66
CA ASP A 132 -19.03 -6.30 -15.68
C ASP A 132 -17.85 -7.27 -15.45
N GLU A 133 -17.86 -8.41 -16.15
CA GLU A 133 -16.78 -9.40 -16.10
C GLU A 133 -15.41 -8.82 -16.49
N ILE A 134 -15.38 -7.88 -17.45
CA ILE A 134 -14.15 -7.20 -17.86
C ILE A 134 -13.56 -6.40 -16.68
N GLU A 135 -14.40 -5.66 -15.95
CA GLU A 135 -13.95 -4.90 -14.77
C GLU A 135 -13.48 -5.83 -13.66
N SER A 136 -14.17 -6.94 -13.41
CA SER A 136 -13.71 -7.96 -12.47
C SER A 136 -12.30 -8.46 -12.80
N ILE A 137 -12.00 -8.71 -14.07
CA ILE A 137 -10.66 -9.15 -14.50
C ILE A 137 -9.64 -8.03 -14.37
N LEU A 138 -10.00 -6.79 -14.74
CA LEU A 138 -9.13 -5.62 -14.63
C LEU A 138 -8.77 -5.34 -13.17
N VAL A 139 -9.75 -5.32 -12.26
CA VAL A 139 -9.55 -5.14 -10.82
C VAL A 139 -8.64 -6.23 -10.27
N HIS A 140 -8.89 -7.50 -10.60
CA HIS A 140 -8.04 -8.60 -10.14
C HIS A 140 -6.59 -8.47 -10.62
N LYS A 141 -6.36 -8.09 -11.89
CA LYS A 141 -5.01 -7.87 -12.43
C LYS A 141 -4.33 -6.64 -11.81
N PHE A 142 -5.07 -5.55 -11.64
CA PHE A 142 -4.59 -4.31 -11.04
C PHE A 142 -4.19 -4.52 -9.57
N ALA A 143 -5.06 -5.14 -8.76
CA ALA A 143 -4.77 -5.47 -7.37
C ALA A 143 -3.54 -6.38 -7.26
N ARG A 144 -3.44 -7.42 -8.12
CA ARG A 144 -2.27 -8.30 -8.17
C ARG A 144 -0.98 -7.56 -8.54
N PHE A 145 -1.05 -6.59 -9.44
CA PHE A 145 0.10 -5.76 -9.81
C PHE A 145 0.58 -4.88 -8.65
N LEU A 146 -0.34 -4.34 -7.85
CA LEU A 146 -0.02 -3.56 -6.66
C LEU A 146 0.61 -4.43 -5.57
N THR A 147 0.03 -5.60 -5.28
CA THR A 147 0.54 -6.48 -4.21
C THR A 147 1.93 -7.03 -4.50
N GLN A 148 2.29 -7.20 -5.79
CA GLN A 148 3.67 -7.55 -6.20
C GLN A 148 4.71 -6.48 -5.83
N ARG A 149 4.29 -5.24 -5.56
CA ARG A 149 5.16 -4.13 -5.16
C ARG A 149 4.94 -3.68 -3.72
N ALA A 150 4.31 -4.53 -2.89
CA ALA A 150 4.03 -4.23 -1.49
C ALA A 150 5.29 -3.91 -0.66
N GLU A 151 6.49 -4.30 -1.09
CA GLU A 151 7.74 -3.91 -0.41
C GLU A 151 8.04 -2.42 -0.54
N ALA A 152 7.79 -1.82 -1.70
CA ALA A 152 7.90 -0.37 -1.89
C ALA A 152 6.69 0.37 -1.32
N PHE A 153 5.57 -0.34 -1.17
CA PHE A 153 4.30 0.18 -0.70
C PHE A 153 3.92 -0.51 0.63
N PHE A 154 4.71 -0.20 1.65
CA PHE A 154 4.83 -0.95 2.91
C PHE A 154 3.56 -1.05 3.76
N ILE A 155 2.53 -0.26 3.48
CA ILE A 155 1.21 -0.35 4.13
C ILE A 155 0.28 -1.37 3.46
N LEU A 156 0.65 -1.92 2.29
CA LEU A 156 -0.18 -2.86 1.54
C LEU A 156 0.04 -4.30 2.00
N ARG A 157 -1.05 -5.04 2.22
CA ARG A 157 -0.96 -6.49 2.49
C ARG A 157 -0.68 -7.24 1.19
N ARG A 158 0.23 -8.22 1.24
CA ARG A 158 0.55 -9.10 0.09
C ARG A 158 -0.64 -9.93 -0.39
N LYS A 159 -1.57 -10.25 0.52
CA LYS A 159 -2.80 -10.98 0.24
C LYS A 159 -3.99 -10.19 0.81
N PRO A 160 -5.05 -9.93 0.03
CA PRO A 160 -6.25 -9.30 0.55
C PRO A 160 -7.02 -10.26 1.48
N ILE A 161 -7.91 -9.69 2.30
CA ILE A 161 -8.87 -10.47 3.09
C ILE A 161 -9.90 -11.13 2.14
N PRO A 162 -10.33 -12.38 2.40
CA PRO A 162 -11.36 -13.03 1.58
C PRO A 162 -12.62 -12.16 1.42
N GLY A 163 -13.10 -12.04 0.18
CA GLY A 163 -14.27 -11.22 -0.14
C GLY A 163 -13.99 -9.73 -0.35
N TYR A 164 -12.72 -9.32 -0.32
CA TYR A 164 -12.24 -7.97 -0.65
C TYR A 164 -11.11 -8.05 -1.69
N ASP A 165 -10.92 -6.97 -2.44
CA ASP A 165 -9.97 -6.95 -3.56
C ASP A 165 -8.56 -6.51 -3.10
N ILE A 166 -8.52 -5.53 -2.20
CA ILE A 166 -7.28 -4.93 -1.69
C ILE A 166 -7.37 -4.82 -0.17
N SER A 167 -6.24 -4.97 0.53
CA SER A 167 -6.19 -4.75 1.97
C SER A 167 -4.90 -4.07 2.39
N PHE A 168 -5.02 -3.13 3.31
CA PHE A 168 -3.94 -2.39 3.93
C PHE A 168 -3.78 -2.83 5.37
N LEU A 169 -2.55 -2.77 5.87
CA LEU A 169 -2.21 -2.96 7.27
C LEU A 169 -1.40 -1.75 7.72
N ILE A 170 -2.01 -0.95 8.59
CA ILE A 170 -1.36 0.21 9.19
C ILE A 170 -1.01 -0.13 10.64
N THR A 171 0.24 0.07 11.03
CA THR A 171 0.74 -0.20 12.40
C THR A 171 1.11 1.12 13.08
N ASN A 172 1.38 1.06 14.39
CA ASN A 172 1.87 2.20 15.15
C ASN A 172 3.18 2.77 14.56
N PHE A 173 4.07 1.91 14.05
CA PHE A 173 5.32 2.34 13.41
C PHE A 173 5.06 3.26 12.21
N HIS A 174 4.04 2.96 11.40
CA HIS A 174 3.68 3.82 10.26
C HIS A 174 3.18 5.19 10.72
N THR A 175 2.44 5.26 11.83
CA THR A 175 1.93 6.52 12.39
C THR A 175 3.00 7.31 13.17
N GLU A 176 4.09 6.66 13.57
CA GLU A 176 5.27 7.31 14.17
C GLU A 176 6.14 7.96 13.09
N GLU A 177 6.30 7.32 11.94
CA GLU A 177 7.10 7.85 10.81
C GLU A 177 6.33 8.84 9.92
N MET A 178 5.02 8.64 9.76
CA MET A 178 4.16 9.44 8.88
C MET A 178 2.99 10.07 9.63
N LEU A 179 2.60 11.26 9.18
CA LEU A 179 1.44 11.96 9.73
C LEU A 179 0.15 11.19 9.42
N LYS A 180 -0.62 10.83 10.45
CA LYS A 180 -1.85 10.05 10.30
C LYS A 180 -2.85 10.64 9.29
N HIS A 181 -2.95 11.96 9.19
CA HIS A 181 -3.85 12.61 8.23
C HIS A 181 -3.40 12.38 6.78
N LYS A 182 -2.09 12.26 6.52
CA LYS A 182 -1.56 11.91 5.20
C LYS A 182 -1.86 10.47 4.83
N LEU A 183 -1.84 9.55 5.80
CA LEU A 183 -2.30 8.17 5.58
C LEU A 183 -3.79 8.11 5.25
N VAL A 184 -4.62 8.87 5.98
CA VAL A 184 -6.05 8.97 5.68
C VAL A 184 -6.28 9.56 4.29
N ASP A 185 -5.62 10.68 3.96
CA ASP A 185 -5.71 11.30 2.64
C ASP A 185 -5.32 10.33 1.54
N PHE A 186 -4.20 9.62 1.73
CA PHE A 186 -3.71 8.62 0.81
C PHE A 186 -4.73 7.51 0.55
N ILE A 187 -5.40 6.96 1.59
CA ILE A 187 -6.40 5.89 1.40
C ILE A 187 -7.62 6.40 0.64
N ILE A 188 -8.05 7.65 0.89
CA ILE A 188 -9.18 8.25 0.18
C ILE A 188 -8.83 8.53 -1.28
N GLU A 189 -7.66 9.12 -1.54
CA GLU A 189 -7.14 9.39 -2.88
C GLU A 189 -6.98 8.07 -3.66
N PHE A 190 -6.43 7.03 -3.03
CA PHE A 190 -6.33 5.70 -3.60
C PHE A 190 -7.69 5.16 -4.06
N GLN A 191 -8.75 5.31 -3.26
CA GLN A 191 -10.09 4.88 -3.68
C GLN A 191 -10.59 5.63 -4.92
N GLU A 192 -10.37 6.95 -4.98
CA GLU A 192 -10.78 7.77 -6.12
C GLU A 192 -9.97 7.49 -7.39
N GLU A 193 -8.66 7.25 -7.25
CA GLU A 193 -7.77 6.95 -8.38
C GLU A 193 -8.02 5.57 -8.97
N VAL A 194 -8.26 4.55 -8.13
CA VAL A 194 -8.53 3.19 -8.61
C VAL A 194 -9.77 3.15 -9.49
N ASP A 195 -10.86 3.80 -9.08
CA ASP A 195 -12.09 3.83 -9.89
C ASP A 195 -11.87 4.49 -11.26
N LYS A 196 -11.05 5.55 -11.33
CA LYS A 196 -10.69 6.23 -12.58
C LYS A 196 -9.80 5.34 -13.44
N GLU A 197 -8.76 4.74 -12.86
CA GLU A 197 -7.79 3.90 -13.56
C GLU A 197 -8.47 2.66 -14.18
N ILE A 198 -9.36 1.99 -13.44
CA ILE A 198 -10.14 0.85 -13.99
C ILE A 198 -11.02 1.31 -15.17
N SER A 199 -11.66 2.46 -15.04
CA SER A 199 -12.51 3.03 -16.09
C SER A 199 -11.69 3.39 -17.35
N GLU A 200 -10.51 3.99 -17.18
CA GLU A 200 -9.60 4.31 -18.27
C GLU A 200 -9.06 3.05 -18.94
N MET A 201 -8.59 2.05 -18.17
CA MET A 201 -8.14 0.77 -18.72
C MET A 201 -9.23 0.08 -19.55
N LYS A 202 -10.49 0.12 -19.11
CA LYS A 202 -11.63 -0.43 -19.86
C LYS A 202 -11.82 0.30 -21.19
N LEU A 203 -11.76 1.64 -21.19
CA LEU A 203 -11.87 2.44 -22.42
C LEU A 203 -10.72 2.13 -23.40
N PHE A 204 -9.48 2.04 -22.91
CA PHE A 204 -8.33 1.68 -23.73
C PHE A 204 -8.44 0.28 -24.34
N LEU A 205 -8.93 -0.70 -23.56
CA LEU A 205 -9.14 -2.06 -24.04
C LEU A 205 -10.16 -2.06 -25.20
N ASN A 206 -11.30 -1.39 -25.02
CA ASN A 206 -12.35 -1.33 -26.04
C ASN A 206 -11.89 -0.61 -27.32
N ALA A 207 -11.19 0.52 -27.17
CA ALA A 207 -10.64 1.26 -28.31
C ALA A 207 -9.64 0.41 -29.09
N ARG A 208 -8.76 -0.31 -28.40
CA ARG A 208 -7.78 -1.20 -29.03
C ARG A 208 -8.42 -2.40 -29.70
N ALA A 209 -9.43 -3.01 -29.09
CA ALA A 209 -10.18 -4.11 -29.70
C ALA A 209 -10.84 -3.68 -31.01
N ARG A 210 -11.44 -2.48 -31.02
CA ARG A 210 -12.02 -1.88 -32.23
C ARG A 210 -10.98 -1.66 -33.33
N PHE A 211 -9.85 -1.02 -32.98
CA PHE A 211 -8.76 -0.78 -33.94
C PHE A 211 -8.23 -2.08 -34.58
N VAL A 212 -8.07 -3.13 -33.76
CA VAL A 212 -7.62 -4.45 -34.23
C VAL A 212 -8.66 -5.08 -35.16
N ALA A 213 -9.95 -4.98 -34.84
CA ALA A 213 -11.02 -5.50 -35.68
C ALA A 213 -11.10 -4.76 -37.03
N GLU A 214 -11.04 -3.43 -37.03
CA GLU A 214 -11.05 -2.62 -38.26
C GLU A 214 -9.85 -2.94 -39.15
N SER A 215 -8.64 -3.02 -38.56
CA SER A 215 -7.41 -3.36 -39.29
C SER A 215 -7.43 -4.78 -39.86
N PHE A 216 -8.03 -5.73 -39.15
CA PHE A 216 -8.16 -7.11 -39.62
C PHE A 216 -9.15 -7.23 -40.80
N LEU A 217 -10.19 -6.41 -40.83
CA LEU A 217 -11.22 -6.45 -41.87
C LEU A 217 -10.87 -5.63 -43.13
N THR A 218 -9.99 -4.63 -43.02
CA THR A 218 -9.58 -3.76 -44.15
C THR A 218 -9.12 -4.53 -45.41
N PRO A 219 -8.37 -5.65 -45.33
CA PRO A 219 -7.96 -6.39 -46.52
C PRO A 219 -9.09 -7.16 -47.23
N PHE A 220 -10.28 -7.26 -46.61
CA PHE A 220 -11.43 -8.00 -47.14
C PHE A 220 -12.51 -7.08 -47.75
N ASP A 221 -12.35 -5.76 -47.64
CA ASP A 221 -13.12 -4.74 -48.37
C ASP A 221 -12.49 -4.44 -49.74
#